data_AF-A0A345NJ07-F1
#
_entry.id   AF-A0A345NJ07-F1
#
_cell.length_a   1.000
_cell.length_b   1.000
_cell.length_c   1.000
_cell.angle_alpha   90.00
_cell.angle_beta   90.00
_cell.angle_gamma   90.00
#
_symmetry.space_group_name_H-M   'P 1'
#
loop_
_entity.id
_entity.type
_entity.pdbx_description
1 polymer ?
#
loop_
_entity_poly.entity_id
_entity_poly.type
_entity_poly.pdbx_seq_one_letter_code
_entity_poly.pdbx_strand_id
1 'polypeptide(L)' 'MGETTTIRISRDTHAMVTRLAAERHETIDETVSNAIRALRQDAMGRDLAADLTADESAWLDADAG' A
#
# COMPACT_ATOMS: atom_id res chain seq x y z
N MET A 1 -21.44 -4.07 10.24
CA MET A 1 -20.45 -3.14 10.82
C MET A 1 -19.19 -3.97 11.04
N GLY A 2 -18.09 -3.63 10.38
CA GLY A 2 -16.83 -4.37 10.52
C GLY A 2 -16.26 -4.23 11.92
N GLU A 3 -15.30 -5.09 12.27
CA GLU A 3 -14.54 -4.96 13.50
C GLU A 3 -13.79 -3.63 13.49
N THR A 4 -13.96 -2.82 14.55
CA THR A 4 -13.31 -1.51 14.66
C THR A 4 -12.18 -1.59 15.68
N THR A 5 -11.04 -0.97 15.34
CA THR A 5 -9.88 -0.90 16.22
C THR A 5 -9.52 0.55 16.47
N THR A 6 -9.26 0.93 17.72
CA THR A 6 -8.83 2.28 18.07
C THR A 6 -7.31 2.38 18.05
N ILE A 7 -6.76 3.33 17.29
CA ILE A 7 -5.33 3.64 17.26
C ILE A 7 -5.07 5.04 17.81
N ARG A 8 -3.91 5.24 18.45
CA ARG A 8 -3.45 6.57 18.88
C ARG A 8 -2.48 7.13 17.85
N ILE A 9 -2.73 8.36 17.45
CA ILE A 9 -1.89 9.13 16.53
C ILE A 9 -1.71 10.55 17.08
N SER A 10 -0.71 11.29 16.57
CA SER A 10 -0.56 12.70 16.92
C SER A 10 -1.75 13.51 16.39
N ARG A 11 -1.99 14.68 16.99
CA ARG A 11 -3.03 15.61 16.52
C ARG A 11 -2.75 16.08 15.09
N ASP A 12 -1.49 16.26 14.74
CA ASP A 12 -1.07 16.68 13.40
C ASP A 12 -1.38 15.60 12.37
N THR A 13 -1.08 14.32 12.67
CA THR A 13 -1.43 13.21 11.79
C THR A 13 -2.94 13.10 11.60
N HIS A 14 -3.71 13.24 12.68
CA HIS A 14 -5.16 13.26 12.59
C HIS A 14 -5.65 14.38 11.66
N ALA A 15 -5.17 15.61 11.85
CA ALA A 15 -5.56 16.75 11.02
C ALA A 15 -5.21 16.55 9.54
N MET A 16 -4.03 15.98 9.24
CA MET A 16 -3.63 15.65 7.87
C MET A 16 -4.56 14.63 7.23
N VAL A 17 -4.89 13.54 7.94
CA VAL A 17 -5.79 12.49 7.42
C VAL A 17 -7.21 13.03 7.23
N THR A 18 -7.73 13.80 8.20
CA THR A 18 -9.05 14.43 8.08
C THR A 18 -9.12 15.36 6.86
N ARG A 19 -8.09 16.18 6.64
CA ARG A 19 -8.05 17.07 5.48
C ARG A 19 -8.03 16.27 4.18
N LEU A 20 -7.20 15.25 4.10
CA LEU A 20 -7.08 14.40 2.91
C LEU A 20 -8.39 13.69 2.57
N ALA A 21 -9.08 13.16 3.58
CA ALA A 21 -10.39 12.54 3.41
C ALA A 21 -11.42 13.54 2.89
N ALA A 22 -11.44 14.76 3.42
CA ALA A 22 -12.33 15.83 2.95
C ALA A 22 -12.04 16.24 1.50
N GLU A 23 -10.77 16.40 1.12
CA GLU A 23 -10.33 16.72 -0.25
C GLU A 23 -10.72 15.63 -1.25
N ARG A 24 -10.77 14.37 -0.83
CA ARG A 24 -11.15 13.22 -1.66
C ARG A 24 -12.62 12.84 -1.58
N HIS A 25 -13.42 13.53 -0.78
CA HIS A 25 -14.81 13.17 -0.49
C HIS A 25 -14.96 11.74 0.05
N GLU A 26 -14.00 11.31 0.86
CA GLU A 26 -13.93 10.00 1.49
C GLU A 26 -14.15 10.12 3.00
N THR A 27 -14.50 9.00 3.64
CA THR A 27 -14.38 8.84 5.08
C THR A 27 -12.91 8.62 5.49
N ILE A 28 -12.58 8.87 6.76
CA ILE A 28 -11.24 8.57 7.29
C ILE A 28 -10.89 7.09 7.10
N ASP A 29 -11.84 6.18 7.30
CA ASP A 29 -11.63 4.74 7.15
C ASP A 29 -11.30 4.35 5.70
N GLU A 30 -11.99 4.94 4.72
CA GLU A 30 -11.70 4.75 3.29
C GLU A 30 -10.33 5.29 2.92
N THR A 31 -10.00 6.51 3.36
CA THR A 31 -8.70 7.12 3.10
C THR A 31 -7.55 6.31 3.71
N VAL A 32 -7.69 5.81 4.94
CA VAL A 32 -6.69 4.94 5.57
C VAL A 32 -6.56 3.61 4.83
N SER A 33 -7.67 2.99 4.44
CA SER A 33 -7.67 1.73 3.68
C SER A 33 -6.98 1.89 2.32
N ASN A 34 -7.27 2.98 1.61
CA ASN A 34 -6.64 3.32 0.34
C ASN A 34 -5.15 3.60 0.51
N ALA A 35 -4.75 4.31 1.58
CA ALA A 35 -3.35 4.57 1.88
C ALA A 35 -2.57 3.28 2.15
N ILE A 36 -3.12 2.36 2.96
CA ILE A 36 -2.51 1.05 3.23
C ILE A 36 -2.35 0.25 1.94
N ARG A 37 -3.39 0.25 1.09
CA ARG A 37 -3.35 -0.42 -0.21
C ARG A 37 -2.25 0.14 -1.10
N ALA A 38 -2.14 1.47 -1.19
CA ALA A 38 -1.12 2.14 -1.98
C ALA A 38 0.30 1.81 -1.49
N LEU A 39 0.53 1.80 -0.18
CA LEU A 39 1.83 1.43 0.41
C LEU A 39 2.22 -0.02 0.08
N ARG A 40 1.25 -0.94 0.11
CA ARG A 40 1.50 -2.33 -0.28
C ARG A 40 1.82 -2.45 -1.77
N GLN A 41 1.09 -1.72 -2.61
CA GLN A 41 1.32 -1.71 -4.06
C GLN A 41 2.68 -1.11 -4.42
N ASP A 42 3.10 -0.05 -3.74
CA ASP A 42 4.41 0.56 -3.91
C ASP A 42 5.54 -0.40 -3.50
N ALA A 43 5.40 -1.10 -2.36
CA ALA A 43 6.33 -2.14 -1.97
C ALA A 43 6.44 -3.26 -3.03
N MET A 44 5.30 -3.79 -3.49
CA MET A 44 5.28 -4.81 -4.55
C MET A 44 5.89 -4.28 -5.86
N GLY A 45 5.65 -3.02 -6.20
CA GLY A 45 6.22 -2.40 -7.39
C GLY A 45 7.75 -2.31 -7.33
N ARG A 46 8.32 -2.02 -6.15
CA ARG A 46 9.78 -2.04 -5.96
C ARG A 46 10.35 -3.44 -6.08
N ASP A 47 9.69 -4.44 -5.49
CA ASP A 47 10.13 -5.83 -5.57
C ASP A 47 10.10 -6.33 -7.02
N LEU A 48 9.04 -6.03 -7.77
CA LEU A 48 8.91 -6.40 -9.18
C LEU A 48 9.87 -5.65 -10.12
N ALA A 49 10.32 -4.46 -9.72
CA ALA A 49 11.28 -3.67 -10.50
C ALA A 49 12.75 -4.07 -10.23
N ALA A 50 12.99 -4.94 -9.25
CA ALA A 50 14.32 -5.48 -9.01
C ALA A 50 14.73 -6.37 -10.18
N ASP A 51 16.01 -6.31 -10.55
CA ASP A 51 16.57 -7.23 -11.53
C ASP A 51 16.41 -8.67 -11.02
N LEU A 52 15.97 -9.56 -11.92
CA LEU A 52 15.89 -10.98 -11.63
C LEU A 52 17.28 -11.50 -11.26
N THR A 53 17.36 -12.33 -10.23
CA THR A 53 18.59 -13.08 -9.96
C THR A 53 18.88 -14.06 -11.10
N ALA A 54 20.14 -14.47 -11.23
CA ALA A 54 20.54 -15.43 -12.26
C ALA A 54 19.74 -16.74 -12.17
N ASP A 55 19.39 -17.18 -10.95
CA ASP A 55 18.59 -18.39 -10.73
C ASP A 55 17.13 -18.20 -11.16
N GLU A 56 16.54 -17.03 -10.90
CA GLU A 56 15.17 -16.69 -11.32
C GLU A 56 15.06 -16.52 -12.84
N SER A 57 16.07 -15.90 -13.47
CA SER A 57 16.17 -15.83 -14.93
C SER A 57 16.32 -17.22 -15.54
N ALA A 58 17.21 -18.06 -15.01
CA ALA A 58 17.39 -19.42 -15.49
C ALA A 58 16.11 -20.27 -15.33
N TRP A 59 15.35 -20.06 -14.25
CA TRP A 59 14.06 -20.72 -14.05
C TRP A 59 12.99 -20.26 -15.07
N LEU A 60 12.91 -18.96 -15.35
CA LEU A 60 12.00 -18.41 -16.38
C LEU A 60 12.36 -18.88 -17.79
N ASP A 61 13.65 -18.92 -18.12
CA ASP A 61 14.14 -19.37 -19.42
C ASP A 61 13.97 -20.89 -19.62
N ALA A 62 13.91 -21.66 -18.52
CA ALA A 62 13.74 -23.11 -18.57
C ALA A 62 12.31 -23.56 -18.98
N ASP A 63 11.30 -22.71 -18.80
CA ASP A 63 9.90 -22.99 -19.23
C ASP A 63 9.61 -22.45 -20.66
N ALA A 64 10.58 -21.77 -21.27
CA ALA A 64 10.47 -21.18 -22.61
C ALA A 64 11.14 -22.05 -23.71
N GLY A 65 11.58 -23.27 -23.39
CA GLY A 65 12.32 -24.20 -24.26
C GLY A 65 11.55 -25.45 -24.67
#